data_AF-A0A9E1JIM8-F1
#
_entry.id   AF-A0A9E1JIM8-F1
#
_cell.length_a   1.000
_cell.length_b   1.000
_cell.length_c   1.000
_cell.angle_alpha   90.00
_cell.angle_beta   90.00
_cell.angle_gamma   90.00
#
_symmetry.space_group_name_H-M   'P 1'
#
loop_
_entity.id
_entity.type
_entity.pdbx_description
1 polymer ?
#
loop_
_entity_poly.entity_id
_entity_poly.type
_entity_poly.pdbx_seq_one_letter_code
_entity_poly.pdbx_strand_id
1 'polypeptide(L)' 'MSIKKVFFKIKKDDPDAKIVFTSAYAINNKEFEKAKTSGLYGLLTKPFDLIELNKIITSKN' A
#
# COMPACT_ATOMS: atom_id res chain seq x y z
N MET A 1 -10.88 -12.73 3.54
CA MET A 1 -11.19 -11.29 3.41
C MET A 1 -10.16 -10.67 2.46
N SER A 2 -10.58 -9.97 1.40
CA SER A 2 -9.65 -9.42 0.38
C SER A 2 -8.95 -8.14 0.86
N ILE A 3 -7.70 -7.92 0.46
CA ILE A 3 -6.89 -6.75 0.90
C ILE A 3 -7.54 -5.40 0.56
N LYS A 4 -8.28 -5.35 -0.55
CA LYS A 4 -9.09 -4.20 -0.92
C LYS A 4 -10.15 -3.84 0.14
N LYS A 5 -10.86 -4.83 0.69
CA LYS A 5 -11.88 -4.58 1.73
C LYS A 5 -11.25 -4.04 3.01
N VAL A 6 -10.04 -4.52 3.35
CA VAL A 6 -9.27 -4.02 4.48
C VAL A 6 -8.88 -2.55 4.27
N PHE A 7 -8.34 -2.21 3.09
CA PHE A 7 -7.97 -0.83 2.75
C PHE A 7 -9.12 0.16 2.90
N PHE A 8 -10.29 -0.15 2.32
CA PHE A 8 -11.44 0.75 2.41
C PHE A 8 -12.01 0.84 3.83
N LYS A 9 -11.90 -0.23 4.61
CA LYS A 9 -12.28 -0.19 6.04
C LYS A 9 -11.36 0.75 6.80
N ILE A 10 -10.04 0.60 6.66
CA ILE A 10 -9.07 1.48 7.32
C ILE A 10 -9.27 2.93 6.89
N LYS A 11 -9.40 3.21 5.58
CA LYS A 11 -9.63 4.57 5.08
C LYS A 11 -10.96 5.20 5.51
N LYS A 12 -11.97 4.37 5.81
CA LYS A 12 -13.25 4.86 6.36
C LYS A 12 -13.08 5.29 7.82
N ASP A 13 -12.30 4.54 8.58
CA ASP A 13 -12.09 4.79 10.01
C ASP A 13 -11.02 5.88 10.25
N ASP A 14 -10.01 5.96 9.36
CA ASP A 14 -8.95 6.97 9.34
C ASP A 14 -8.61 7.36 7.87
N PRO A 15 -9.16 8.48 7.38
CA PRO A 15 -8.90 8.98 6.03
C PRO A 15 -7.42 9.29 5.75
N ASP A 16 -6.66 9.70 6.77
CA ASP A 16 -5.27 10.15 6.66
C ASP A 16 -4.26 9.00 6.81
N ALA A 17 -4.72 7.81 7.19
CA ALA A 17 -3.90 6.60 7.33
C ALA A 17 -3.00 6.39 6.10
N LYS A 18 -1.68 6.36 6.30
CA LYS A 18 -0.70 6.01 5.26
C LYS A 18 -0.60 4.49 5.16
N ILE A 19 -1.23 3.91 4.13
CA ILE A 19 -1.31 2.45 3.95
C ILE A 19 -0.30 2.01 2.87
N VAL A 20 0.59 1.09 3.24
CA VAL A 20 1.54 0.45 2.32
C VAL A 20 1.17 -1.03 2.18
N PHE A 21 1.05 -1.52 0.95
CA PHE A 21 0.87 -2.95 0.70
C PHE A 21 2.21 -3.65 0.57
N THR A 22 2.29 -4.89 1.04
CA THR A 22 3.47 -5.75 0.84
C THR A 22 3.07 -7.03 0.14
N SER A 23 3.84 -7.49 -0.85
CA SER A 23 3.49 -8.68 -1.66
C SER A 23 4.70 -9.53 -2.00
N ALA A 24 4.56 -10.86 -2.07
CA ALA A 24 5.66 -11.76 -2.43
C ALA A 24 5.82 -12.00 -3.95
N TYR A 25 4.87 -11.51 -4.74
CA TYR A 25 4.88 -11.59 -6.20
C TYR A 25 4.48 -10.22 -6.74
N ALA A 26 5.02 -9.83 -7.90
CA ALA A 26 4.60 -8.62 -8.60
C ALA A 26 3.07 -8.65 -8.79
N ILE A 27 2.35 -7.84 -8.00
CA ILE A 27 0.89 -7.78 -8.06
C ILE A 27 0.51 -7.11 -9.37
N ASN A 28 0.34 -7.92 -10.41
CA ASN A 28 -0.16 -7.48 -11.70
C ASN A 28 -1.68 -7.57 -11.66
N ASN A 29 -2.33 -6.76 -10.82
CA ASN A 29 -3.75 -6.96 -10.55
C ASN A 29 -4.55 -5.65 -10.51
N LYS A 30 -5.67 -5.63 -11.25
CA LYS A 30 -6.64 -4.51 -11.32
C LYS A 30 -7.16 -4.07 -9.95
N GLU A 31 -7.06 -4.94 -8.94
CA GLU A 31 -7.38 -4.61 -7.54
C GLU A 31 -6.43 -3.59 -6.93
N PHE A 32 -5.16 -3.60 -7.34
CA PHE A 32 -4.14 -2.63 -6.90
C PHE A 32 -4.37 -1.26 -7.53
N GLU A 33 -4.68 -1.21 -8.82
CA GLU A 33 -4.95 0.04 -9.53
C GLU A 33 -6.04 0.86 -8.85
N LYS A 34 -7.12 0.21 -8.37
CA LYS A 34 -8.17 0.90 -7.61
C LYS A 34 -7.69 1.44 -6.26
N ALA A 35 -6.80 0.74 -5.57
CA ALA A 35 -6.24 1.24 -4.30
C ALA A 35 -5.27 2.40 -4.56
N LYS A 36 -4.44 2.29 -5.61
CA LYS A 36 -3.51 3.34 -6.06
C LYS A 36 -4.23 4.63 -6.39
N THR A 37 -5.31 4.58 -7.18
CA THR A 37 -6.14 5.75 -7.48
C THR A 37 -6.91 6.30 -6.29
N SER A 38 -7.11 5.49 -5.24
CA SER A 38 -7.82 5.87 -4.01
C SER A 38 -6.90 6.31 -2.87
N GLY A 39 -5.64 6.62 -3.14
CA GLY A 39 -4.71 7.17 -2.15
C GLY A 39 -3.89 6.12 -1.37
N LEU A 40 -3.58 4.98 -1.98
CA LEU A 40 -2.58 4.07 -1.44
C LEU A 40 -1.21 4.76 -1.40
N TYR A 41 -0.51 4.64 -0.26
CA TYR A 41 0.75 5.32 -0.02
C TYR A 41 1.93 4.64 -0.72
N GLY A 42 1.92 3.31 -0.84
CA GLY A 42 2.97 2.58 -1.55
C GLY A 42 2.72 1.08 -1.67
N LEU A 43 3.59 0.43 -2.46
CA LEU A 43 3.68 -1.02 -2.60
C LEU A 43 5.12 -1.46 -2.44
N LEU A 44 5.34 -2.48 -1.60
CA LEU A 44 6.61 -3.17 -1.42
C LEU A 44 6.50 -4.60 -1.94
N THR A 45 7.38 -4.97 -2.85
CA THR A 45 7.49 -6.34 -3.35
C THR A 45 8.61 -7.03 -2.60
N LYS A 46 8.36 -8.21 -2.03
CA LYS A 46 9.36 -9.02 -1.35
C LYS A 46 10.18 -9.82 -2.38
N PRO A 47 11.46 -10.08 -2.10
CA PRO A 47 12.22 -9.50 -0.99
C PRO A 47 12.47 -8.00 -1.22
N PHE A 48 12.38 -7.21 -0.16
CA PHE A 48 12.72 -5.79 -0.16
C PHE A 48 13.74 -5.51 0.93
N ASP A 49 14.55 -4.46 0.75
CA ASP A 49 15.51 -4.03 1.76
C ASP A 49 14.96 -2.88 2.64
N LEU A 50 15.70 -2.56 3.71
CA LEU A 50 15.32 -1.48 4.64
C LEU A 50 15.44 -0.09 4.00
N ILE A 51 16.25 0.06 2.95
CA ILE A 51 16.42 1.32 2.24
C ILE A 51 15.17 1.62 1.41
N GLU A 52 14.61 0.61 0.74
CA GLU A 52 13.34 0.69 0.01
C GLU A 52 12.17 0.99 0.95
N LEU A 53 12.12 0.33 2.11
CA LEU A 53 11.13 0.64 3.13
C LEU A 53 11.27 2.09 3.62
N ASN A 54 12.50 2.51 3.96
CA ASN A 54 12.78 3.86 4.43
C ASN A 54 12.35 4.92 3.41
N LYS A 55 12.68 4.72 2.13
CA LYS A 55 12.23 5.61 1.05
C LYS A 55 10.71 5.78 1.08
N ILE A 56 9.96 4.70 1.21
CA ILE A 56 8.49 4.80 1.22
C ILE A 56 8.00 5.56 2.45
N ILE A 57 8.47 5.23 3.65
CA ILE A 57 7.94 5.85 4.89
C ILE A 57 8.42 7.29 5.13
N THR A 58 9.56 7.70 4.54
CA THR A 58 10.12 9.06 4.72
C THR A 58 9.92 9.99 3.53
N SER A 59 9.47 9.52 2.35
CA SER A 59 9.43 10.33 1.12
C SER A 59 8.43 11.50 1.11
N LYS A 60 7.73 11.81 2.22
CA LYS A 60 6.97 13.05 2.36
C LYS A 60 7.00 13.55 3.81
N ASN A 61 8.08 14.26 4.15
CA ASN A 61 8.05 15.41 5.05
C ASN A 61 8.16 16.67 4.18
#